data_AF-A0A7C4BES8-F1
#
_entry.id   AF-A0A7C4BES8-F1
#
_cell.length_a   1.000
_cell.length_b   1.000
_cell.length_c   1.000
_cell.angle_alpha   90.00
_cell.angle_beta   90.00
_cell.angle_gamma   90.00
#
_symmetry.space_group_name_H-M   'P 1'
#
loop_
_entity.id
_entity.type
_entity.pdbx_description
1 polymer ?
#
loop_
_entity_poly.entity_id
_entity_poly.type
_entity_poly.pdbx_seq_one_letter_code
_entity_poly.pdbx_strand_id
1 'polypeptide(L)'
;MPSPGRDPQGWSANSVLGARGNMDGAVTNYCVAITGRVPEYGMLLDENRKGQVLVDCSGIDFSTFTDADYGALAFHVGKVVGNEIPVFVGLPKKMTLEQLRAIASPLHVSGAVPMFHLAGLTPEAPTLEAASGGGKAGKGAGRYGRHQKDLR
;
A
#
# COMPACT_ATOMS: atom_id res chain seq x y z
N MET A 1 -8.79 -22.07 16.38
CA MET A 1 -7.35 -21.81 16.21
C MET A 1 -7.07 -21.78 14.71
N PRO A 2 -6.46 -20.73 14.14
CA PRO A 2 -6.04 -20.74 12.75
C PRO A 2 -4.88 -21.74 12.57
N SER A 3 -4.83 -22.42 11.42
CA SER A 3 -3.85 -23.48 11.13
C SER A 3 -2.42 -22.93 11.00
N PRO A 4 -1.39 -23.65 11.47
CA PRO A 4 0.00 -23.27 11.26
C PRO A 4 0.38 -23.54 9.80
N GLY A 5 0.96 -22.55 9.11
CA GLY A 5 1.71 -22.81 7.88
C GLY A 5 1.22 -22.19 6.58
N ARG A 6 0.35 -21.17 6.60
CA ARG A 6 0.18 -20.27 5.46
C ARG A 6 -0.04 -18.85 5.96
N ASP A 7 1.06 -18.10 6.12
CA ASP A 7 1.04 -16.65 6.25
C ASP A 7 1.44 -16.04 4.91
N PRO A 8 0.51 -15.61 4.03
CA PRO A 8 0.91 -15.12 2.71
C PRO A 8 1.34 -13.62 2.71
N GLN A 9 1.92 -13.08 3.79
CA GLN A 9 1.68 -11.67 4.16
C GLN A 9 2.94 -10.83 4.52
N GLY A 10 4.12 -11.12 3.99
CA GLY A 10 5.30 -10.25 4.25
C GLY A 10 5.17 -8.84 3.67
N TRP A 11 4.52 -8.71 2.51
CA TRP A 11 4.48 -7.46 1.72
C TRP A 11 3.42 -6.47 2.23
N SER A 12 2.34 -6.91 2.88
CA SER A 12 1.31 -6.04 3.48
C SER A 12 1.66 -5.56 4.89
N ALA A 13 2.61 -6.23 5.57
CA ALA A 13 3.02 -5.89 6.92
C ALA A 13 3.64 -4.49 7.02
N ASN A 14 4.33 -4.04 5.97
CA ASN A 14 4.89 -2.70 5.91
C ASN A 14 3.81 -1.62 6.10
N SER A 15 2.69 -1.74 5.36
CA SER A 15 1.58 -0.77 5.43
C SER A 15 0.71 -0.96 6.66
N VAL A 16 0.29 -2.19 6.94
CA VAL A 16 -0.76 -2.48 7.94
C VAL A 16 -0.21 -2.41 9.36
N LEU A 17 1.02 -2.89 9.57
CA LEU A 17 1.62 -3.02 10.89
C LEU A 17 2.79 -2.05 11.11
N GLY A 18 3.22 -1.32 10.08
CA GLY A 18 4.43 -0.50 10.16
C GLY A 18 5.71 -1.34 10.23
N ALA A 19 5.68 -2.59 9.75
CA ALA A 19 6.87 -3.40 9.65
C ALA A 19 7.89 -2.74 8.71
N ARG A 20 9.16 -3.09 8.88
CA ARG A 20 10.25 -2.61 8.04
C ARG A 20 10.95 -3.79 7.40
N GLY A 21 10.65 -4.03 6.12
CA GLY A 21 11.26 -5.11 5.35
C GLY A 21 11.31 -4.81 3.86
N ASN A 22 12.38 -5.25 3.22
CA ASN A 22 12.60 -5.20 1.78
C ASN A 22 12.18 -6.52 1.11
N MET A 23 12.00 -6.48 -0.21
CA MET A 23 11.90 -7.70 -1.03
C MET A 23 13.29 -8.22 -1.37
N ASP A 24 13.96 -8.75 -0.35
CA ASP A 24 15.33 -9.22 -0.49
C ASP A 24 15.40 -10.60 -1.14
N GLY A 25 16.42 -10.77 -1.99
CA GLY A 25 16.72 -12.04 -2.63
C GLY A 25 17.21 -13.09 -1.63
N ALA A 26 17.16 -14.36 -2.06
CA ALA A 26 17.50 -15.50 -1.21
C ALA A 26 18.91 -15.41 -0.59
N VAL A 27 19.90 -14.93 -1.35
CA VAL A 27 21.29 -14.79 -0.86
C VAL A 27 21.36 -13.84 0.33
N THR A 28 20.75 -12.65 0.21
CA THR A 28 20.68 -11.68 1.30
C THR A 28 20.00 -12.30 2.52
N ASN A 29 18.84 -12.94 2.34
CA ASN A 29 18.10 -13.56 3.44
C ASN A 29 18.89 -14.67 4.15
N TYR A 30 19.72 -15.45 3.45
CA TYR A 30 20.63 -16.42 4.08
C TYR A 30 21.71 -15.74 4.91
N CYS A 31 22.30 -14.66 4.39
CA CYS A 31 23.25 -13.87 5.17
C CYS A 31 22.58 -13.28 6.43
N VAL A 32 21.34 -12.79 6.34
CA VAL A 32 20.58 -12.30 7.51
C VAL A 32 20.33 -13.43 8.51
N ALA A 33 19.95 -14.62 8.05
CA ALA A 33 19.70 -15.76 8.92
C ALA A 33 20.96 -16.21 9.69
N ILE A 34 22.14 -16.16 9.06
CA ILE A 34 23.41 -16.53 9.69
C ILE A 34 23.90 -15.43 10.64
N THR A 35 23.81 -14.17 10.21
CA THR A 35 24.46 -13.05 10.92
C THR A 35 23.54 -12.32 11.89
N GLY A 36 22.23 -12.52 11.79
CA GLY A 36 21.20 -11.77 12.49
C GLY A 36 21.14 -10.29 12.09
N ARG A 37 21.74 -9.90 10.96
CA ARG A 37 21.86 -8.51 10.51
C ARG A 37 21.37 -8.35 9.08
N VAL A 38 20.59 -7.30 8.83
CA VAL A 38 20.17 -6.86 7.49
C VAL A 38 20.90 -5.55 7.16
N PRO A 39 21.34 -5.33 5.91
CA PRO A 39 21.88 -4.04 5.52
C PRO A 39 20.78 -2.97 5.63
N GLU A 40 21.13 -1.77 6.08
CA GLU A 40 20.16 -0.68 6.25
C GLU A 40 19.93 0.04 4.91
N TYR A 41 18.87 -0.31 4.19
CA TYR A 41 18.48 0.31 2.92
C TYR A 41 17.00 0.13 2.62
N GLY A 42 16.52 0.80 1.57
CA GLY A 42 15.17 0.61 1.04
C GLY A 42 14.12 0.97 2.09
N MET A 43 13.15 0.08 2.29
CA MET A 43 12.01 0.22 3.19
C MET A 43 12.38 0.21 4.68
N LEU A 44 13.65 0.01 5.02
CA LEU A 44 14.17 0.19 6.38
C LEU A 44 14.35 1.68 6.74
N LEU A 45 14.55 2.53 5.73
CA LEU A 45 14.79 3.96 5.84
C LEU A 45 13.47 4.75 5.78
N ASP A 46 13.26 5.66 6.72
CA ASP A 46 12.01 6.45 6.83
C ASP A 46 11.73 7.35 5.62
N GLU A 47 12.78 7.84 4.97
CA GLU A 47 12.68 8.66 3.76
C GLU A 47 12.10 7.90 2.56
N ASN A 48 12.41 6.60 2.44
CA ASN A 48 11.95 5.76 1.32
C ASN A 48 10.52 5.25 1.50
N ARG A 49 9.90 5.54 2.65
CA ARG A 49 8.54 5.10 2.99
C ARG A 49 7.50 6.17 2.74
N LYS A 50 7.91 7.37 2.29
CA LYS A 50 7.00 8.49 2.06
C LYS A 50 6.17 8.27 0.81
N GLY A 51 4.90 8.64 0.92
CA GLY A 51 3.94 8.58 -0.16
C GLY A 51 4.31 9.49 -1.32
N GLN A 52 4.29 8.91 -2.52
CA GLN A 52 4.70 9.57 -3.76
C GLN A 52 3.49 9.99 -4.59
N VAL A 53 2.43 9.18 -4.57
CA VAL A 53 1.22 9.37 -5.39
C VAL A 53 -0.01 9.49 -4.51
N LEU A 54 -0.80 10.56 -4.69
CA LEU A 54 -2.10 10.70 -4.02
C LEU A 54 -3.19 10.01 -4.83
N VAL A 55 -3.93 9.10 -4.19
CA VAL A 55 -5.11 8.43 -4.74
C VAL A 55 -6.36 8.94 -4.03
N ASP A 56 -7.14 9.77 -4.72
CA ASP A 56 -8.38 10.34 -4.18
C ASP A 56 -9.60 9.49 -4.53
N CYS A 57 -10.12 8.80 -3.51
CA CYS A 57 -11.31 7.96 -3.58
C CYS A 57 -12.57 8.64 -3.02
N SER A 58 -12.53 9.94 -2.67
CA SER A 58 -13.65 10.65 -2.04
C SER A 58 -14.94 10.69 -2.88
N GLY A 59 -14.86 10.43 -4.18
CA GLY A 59 -16.03 10.35 -5.05
C GLY A 59 -16.66 8.96 -5.16
N ILE A 60 -16.07 7.92 -4.55
CA ILE A 60 -16.55 6.54 -4.63
C ILE A 60 -17.51 6.25 -3.48
N ASP A 61 -18.63 5.60 -3.76
CA ASP A 61 -19.49 5.02 -2.74
C ASP A 61 -19.01 3.60 -2.39
N PHE A 62 -18.55 3.43 -1.16
CA PHE A 62 -18.04 2.16 -0.63
C PHE A 62 -19.09 1.34 0.12
N SER A 63 -20.33 1.80 0.22
CA SER A 63 -21.39 1.11 0.99
C SER A 63 -21.75 -0.27 0.44
N THR A 64 -21.51 -0.48 -0.86
CA THR A 64 -21.80 -1.74 -1.57
C THR A 64 -20.56 -2.52 -1.94
N PHE A 65 -19.36 -2.04 -1.59
CA PHE A 65 -18.10 -2.68 -1.97
C PHE A 65 -17.90 -4.01 -1.25
N THR A 66 -17.63 -5.04 -2.04
CA THR A 66 -17.12 -6.33 -1.59
C THR A 66 -15.58 -6.33 -1.56
N ASP A 67 -14.97 -7.35 -0.96
CA ASP A 67 -13.51 -7.53 -0.98
C ASP A 67 -12.96 -7.60 -2.42
N ALA A 68 -13.74 -8.14 -3.37
CA ALA A 68 -13.35 -8.18 -4.77
C ALA A 68 -13.29 -6.79 -5.41
N ASP A 69 -14.19 -5.88 -5.01
CA ASP A 69 -14.22 -4.50 -5.52
C ASP A 69 -13.01 -3.69 -5.02
N TYR A 70 -12.64 -3.87 -3.75
CA TYR A 70 -11.38 -3.33 -3.23
C TYR A 70 -10.17 -3.86 -3.99
N GLY A 71 -10.18 -5.16 -4.32
CA GLY A 71 -9.14 -5.77 -5.11
C GLY A 71 -9.05 -5.22 -6.53
N ALA A 72 -10.19 -4.99 -7.18
CA ALA A 72 -10.25 -4.41 -8.52
C ALA A 72 -9.74 -2.96 -8.54
N LEU A 73 -10.15 -2.14 -7.56
CA LEU A 73 -9.65 -0.79 -7.36
C LEU A 73 -8.13 -0.80 -7.19
N ALA A 74 -7.62 -1.61 -6.27
CA ALA A 74 -6.21 -1.72 -5.98
C ALA A 74 -5.38 -2.21 -7.19
N PHE A 75 -5.90 -3.16 -7.96
CA PHE A 75 -5.24 -3.64 -9.18
C PHE A 75 -5.12 -2.55 -10.23
N HIS A 76 -6.18 -1.74 -10.39
CA HIS A 76 -6.14 -0.60 -11.29
C HIS A 76 -5.14 0.45 -10.83
N VAL A 77 -5.15 0.80 -9.54
CA VAL A 77 -4.20 1.76 -8.96
C VAL A 77 -2.77 1.25 -9.14
N GLY A 78 -2.47 -0.01 -8.83
CA GLY A 78 -1.12 -0.56 -8.97
C GLY A 78 -0.59 -0.52 -10.41
N LYS A 79 -1.45 -0.71 -11.42
CA LYS A 79 -1.07 -0.50 -12.83
C LYS A 79 -0.71 0.95 -13.16
N VAL A 80 -1.37 1.91 -12.50
CA VAL A 80 -1.16 3.35 -12.76
C VAL A 80 0.08 3.85 -12.04
N VAL A 81 0.26 3.49 -10.77
CA VAL A 81 1.36 4.00 -9.92
C VAL A 81 2.66 3.23 -10.08
N GLY A 82 2.62 2.02 -10.66
CA GLY A 82 3.80 1.19 -10.78
C GLY A 82 4.43 0.90 -9.42
N ASN A 83 5.73 1.18 -9.27
CA ASN A 83 6.49 0.91 -8.05
C ASN A 83 6.47 2.06 -7.04
N GLU A 84 5.71 3.13 -7.30
CA GLU A 84 5.57 4.25 -6.37
C GLU A 84 4.65 3.92 -5.19
N ILE A 85 4.81 4.62 -4.07
CA ILE A 85 4.00 4.42 -2.85
C ILE A 85 2.72 5.26 -2.93
N PRO A 86 1.53 4.65 -3.09
CA PRO A 86 0.28 5.39 -3.10
C PRO A 86 -0.19 5.76 -1.68
N VAL A 87 -0.78 6.94 -1.55
CA VAL A 87 -1.51 7.41 -0.37
C VAL A 87 -2.98 7.53 -0.73
N PHE A 88 -3.81 6.69 -0.13
CA PHE A 88 -5.24 6.70 -0.34
C PHE A 88 -5.91 7.68 0.61
N VAL A 89 -6.82 8.50 0.07
CA VAL A 89 -7.75 9.35 0.82
C VAL A 89 -9.18 9.06 0.40
N GLY A 90 -10.13 9.27 1.33
CA GLY A 90 -11.56 9.04 1.05
C GLY A 90 -12.03 7.59 1.16
N LEU A 91 -11.18 6.66 1.61
CA LEU A 91 -11.59 5.30 1.97
C LEU A 91 -12.39 5.26 3.29
N PRO A 92 -13.16 4.18 3.55
CA PRO A 92 -13.85 4.01 4.83
C PRO A 92 -12.88 4.07 6.01
N LYS A 93 -13.26 4.78 7.08
CA LYS A 93 -12.44 4.95 8.31
C LYS A 93 -12.22 3.67 9.12
N LYS A 94 -12.94 2.60 8.80
CA LYS A 94 -12.81 1.28 9.42
C LYS A 94 -12.86 0.25 8.30
N MET A 95 -11.82 -0.57 8.22
CA MET A 95 -11.72 -1.65 7.25
C MET A 95 -11.38 -2.94 7.98
N THR A 96 -11.89 -4.06 7.49
CA THR A 96 -11.53 -5.38 8.01
C THR A 96 -10.14 -5.79 7.53
N LEU A 97 -9.54 -6.78 8.19
CA LEU A 97 -8.26 -7.32 7.74
C LEU A 97 -8.33 -7.91 6.32
N GLU A 98 -9.46 -8.50 5.95
CA GLU A 98 -9.70 -9.04 4.61
C GLU A 98 -9.76 -7.93 3.56
N GLN A 99 -10.42 -6.80 3.85
CA GLN A 99 -10.43 -5.65 2.95
C GLN A 99 -9.04 -5.02 2.79
N LEU A 100 -8.28 -4.90 3.89
CA LEU A 100 -6.90 -4.43 3.83
C LEU A 100 -6.04 -5.37 2.97
N ARG A 101 -6.20 -6.68 3.15
CA ARG A 101 -5.52 -7.70 2.34
C ARG A 101 -5.92 -7.63 0.87
N ALA A 102 -7.21 -7.39 0.60
CA ALA A 102 -7.75 -7.26 -0.74
C ALA A 102 -7.22 -6.02 -1.47
N ILE A 103 -6.96 -4.91 -0.77
CA ILE A 103 -6.25 -3.75 -1.34
C ILE A 103 -4.79 -4.10 -1.58
N ALA A 104 -4.18 -4.71 -0.57
CA ALA A 104 -2.75 -4.83 -0.51
C ALA A 104 -2.26 -5.74 -1.67
N SER A 105 -2.90 -6.90 -1.90
CA SER A 105 -2.34 -7.94 -2.79
C SER A 105 -2.25 -7.49 -4.25
N PRO A 106 -3.31 -6.88 -4.82
CA PRO A 106 -3.28 -6.43 -6.20
C PRO A 106 -2.33 -5.26 -6.45
N LEU A 107 -2.11 -4.36 -5.48
CA LEU A 107 -1.09 -3.30 -5.61
C LEU A 107 0.29 -3.89 -5.86
N HIS A 108 0.64 -4.91 -5.08
CA HIS A 108 1.91 -5.60 -5.22
C HIS A 108 2.01 -6.34 -6.57
N VAL A 109 0.98 -7.09 -6.95
CA VAL A 109 0.99 -7.91 -8.16
C VAL A 109 1.03 -7.06 -9.45
N SER A 110 0.33 -5.93 -9.47
CA SER A 110 0.19 -5.11 -10.67
C SER A 110 1.26 -4.03 -10.82
N GLY A 111 1.79 -3.51 -9.72
CA GLY A 111 2.75 -2.41 -9.74
C GLY A 111 4.12 -2.72 -9.12
N ALA A 112 4.29 -3.86 -8.45
CA ALA A 112 5.42 -4.09 -7.54
C ALA A 112 5.51 -3.02 -6.43
N VAL A 113 4.35 -2.50 -6.01
CA VAL A 113 4.23 -1.51 -4.94
C VAL A 113 4.80 -2.10 -3.64
N PRO A 114 5.80 -1.45 -3.00
CA PRO A 114 6.47 -1.98 -1.82
C PRO A 114 5.68 -1.75 -0.52
N MET A 115 4.87 -0.69 -0.49
CA MET A 115 3.91 -0.37 0.58
C MET A 115 2.89 0.66 0.09
N PHE A 116 1.88 0.94 0.90
CA PHE A 116 0.86 1.95 0.65
C PHE A 116 0.43 2.59 1.96
N HIS A 117 -0.16 3.78 1.89
CA HIS A 117 -0.72 4.48 3.04
C HIS A 117 -2.22 4.64 2.90
N LEU A 118 -2.97 4.37 3.98
CA LEU A 118 -4.38 4.73 4.09
C LEU A 118 -4.48 5.87 5.10
N ALA A 119 -4.75 7.08 4.64
CA ALA A 119 -4.72 8.26 5.51
C ALA A 119 -5.76 8.13 6.64
N GLY A 120 -5.30 8.26 7.88
CA GLY A 120 -6.07 8.07 9.10
C GLY A 120 -6.26 6.62 9.55
N LEU A 121 -5.64 5.65 8.86
CA LEU A 121 -5.78 4.21 9.14
C LEU A 121 -4.43 3.51 9.34
N THR A 122 -3.47 3.69 8.44
CA THR A 122 -2.15 3.03 8.55
C THR A 122 -1.27 3.73 9.59
N PRO A 123 -0.38 3.00 10.31
CA PRO A 123 0.39 3.56 11.42
C PRO A 123 1.26 4.78 11.05
N GLU A 124 1.82 4.78 9.84
CA GLU A 124 2.69 5.85 9.32
C GLU A 124 1.91 6.99 8.64
N ALA A 125 0.59 6.88 8.54
CA ALA A 125 -0.27 7.87 7.92
C ALA A 125 -1.43 8.29 8.85
N PRO A 126 -1.16 8.79 10.07
CA PRO A 126 -2.22 9.38 10.90
C PRO A 126 -2.87 10.58 10.19
N THR A 127 -2.11 11.28 9.35
CA THR A 127 -2.61 12.31 8.43
C THR A 127 -1.98 12.15 7.04
N LEU A 128 -2.53 12.85 6.04
CA LEU A 128 -1.98 12.88 4.69
C LEU A 128 -0.56 13.48 4.68
N GLU A 129 -0.34 14.52 5.48
CA GLU A 129 0.95 15.21 5.58
C GLU A 129 2.04 14.30 6.18
N ALA A 130 1.68 13.48 7.18
CA ALA A 130 2.59 12.51 7.76
C ALA A 130 2.99 11.42 6.74
N ALA A 131 2.02 10.97 5.94
CA ALA A 131 2.23 9.98 4.89
C ALA A 131 3.16 10.50 3.78
N SER A 132 2.99 11.75 3.34
CA SER A 132 3.80 12.35 2.27
C SER A 132 5.11 13.00 2.74
N GLY A 133 5.37 13.01 4.05
CA GLY A 133 6.58 13.62 4.62
C GLY A 133 6.62 15.15 4.48
N GLY A 134 5.46 15.82 4.39
CA GLY A 134 5.36 17.26 4.16
C GLY A 134 5.66 17.72 2.73
N GLY A 135 6.12 16.82 1.85
CA GLY A 135 6.13 17.03 0.40
C GLY A 135 4.70 16.97 -0.14
N LYS A 136 4.37 17.81 -1.12
CA LYS A 136 3.12 17.63 -1.88
C LYS A 136 3.24 16.29 -2.60
N ALA A 137 2.47 15.28 -2.19
CA ALA A 137 2.32 14.04 -2.98
C ALA A 137 2.05 14.46 -4.44
N GLY A 138 2.86 13.95 -5.37
CA GLY A 138 2.82 14.34 -6.76
C GLY A 138 1.41 14.17 -7.31
N LYS A 139 0.94 15.15 -8.11
CA LYS A 139 -0.33 15.08 -8.84
C LYS A 139 -0.25 13.90 -9.82
N GLY A 140 -0.65 12.71 -9.39
CA GLY A 140 -0.30 11.48 -10.11
C GLY A 140 -1.24 10.30 -9.93
N ALA A 141 -2.44 10.45 -9.40
CA ALA A 141 -3.52 9.50 -9.69
C ALA A 141 -4.85 10.24 -9.64
N GLY A 142 -5.64 10.08 -10.70
CA GLY A 142 -6.86 10.86 -10.94
C GLY A 142 -7.87 10.76 -9.80
N ARG A 143 -8.81 11.69 -9.80
CA ARG A 143 -9.97 11.68 -8.90
C ARG A 143 -10.89 10.52 -9.32
N TYR A 144 -10.95 9.46 -8.52
CA TYR A 144 -11.85 8.35 -8.80
C TYR A 144 -13.22 8.67 -8.18
N GLY A 145 -14.26 8.82 -9.00
CA GLY A 145 -15.64 8.86 -8.48
C GLY A 145 -16.69 9.77 -9.13
N ARG A 146 -16.52 10.25 -10.36
CA ARG A 146 -17.67 10.62 -11.23
C ARG A 146 -17.22 10.94 -12.65
N HIS A 147 -17.84 10.28 -13.63
CA HIS A 147 -17.66 10.42 -15.08
C HIS A 147 -16.27 10.14 -15.65
N GLN A 148 -16.03 8.86 -15.95
CA GLN A 148 -15.09 8.43 -16.99
C GLN A 148 -15.76 8.59 -18.37
N LYS A 149 -15.95 9.84 -18.79
CA LYS A 149 -16.07 10.20 -20.20
C LYS A 149 -14.95 11.19 -20.45
N ASP A 150 -14.22 11.00 -21.55
CA ASP A 150 -13.17 11.88 -22.06
C ASP A 150 -11.75 11.59 -21.57
N LEU A 151 -11.21 10.44 -21.96
CA LEU A 151 -9.81 10.32 -22.35
C LEU A 151 -9.72 9.37 -23.56
N ARG A 152 -9.57 9.98 -24.74
CA ARG A 152 -9.03 9.37 -25.97
C ARG A 152 -7.53 9.62 -26.01
#